data_AF-A0A920VK19-F1
#
_entry.id   AF-A0A920VK19-F1
#
_cell.length_a   1.000
_cell.length_b   1.000
_cell.length_c   1.000
_cell.angle_alpha   90.00
_cell.angle_beta   90.00
_cell.angle_gamma   90.00
#
_symmetry.space_group_name_H-M   'P 1'
#
loop_
_entity.id
_entity.type
_entity.pdbx_description
1 polymer ?
#
loop_
_entity_poly.entity_id
_entity_poly.type
_entity_poly.pdbx_seq_one_letter_code
_entity_poly.pdbx_strand_id
1 'polypeptide(L)'
;MLSWQSKALKNQPESMTTQIRAGEVTEVTLQLETVIDMEERGWFSGSTHVHANYAGNLHNSLENLMMMSEAEDQDIVLEQIANKDNRILDYQYFVPGGQAHPLSTEDRVLVVGQEYRPPFYGHVFLFGMRDHLISPFTTGYEGTGIESLYPSNTDIFLKAKSQGAYTGYVHSQWSSGDPLDGTLGGAKGFMVDAALATTDAVEWSASQTGFAPVYAAWNNGLRVALVGGEDSISNLHNTAIVGSVRTYVKIPGGKLSMHGWLQAMKDGHAFMSNGPLVELEVEGQIPGQTVDLSGGDDVTITVEATSLTPLEKAELVFNGEVIADMPLSTDRRSVSFERAFQPTRSGWYHVRVNGANGEAFPMGIGYVQAVTNPVWVIVDRAPVRSSEAADYGLAWIDKLQEMAEEWPDWRSQAEKDHVYGQFDSARDVYRQLKAEAGGN
;
A
#
# COMPACT_ATOMS: atom_id res chain seq x y z
N MET A 1 9.27 31.01 17.95
CA MET A 1 8.60 30.55 16.72
C MET A 1 8.32 29.07 16.93
N LEU A 2 7.08 28.71 17.21
CA LEU A 2 6.62 27.33 17.32
C LEU A 2 5.77 27.12 16.07
N SER A 3 6.26 26.36 15.08
CA SER A 3 5.45 25.95 13.92
C SER A 3 5.15 24.46 14.08
N TRP A 4 3.90 24.14 14.36
CA TRP A 4 3.36 22.78 14.31
C TRP A 4 1.89 22.90 13.97
N GLN A 5 1.48 22.38 12.82
CA GLN A 5 0.09 22.00 12.55
C GLN A 5 0.12 20.78 11.63
N SER A 6 -0.30 19.62 12.14
CA SER A 6 -0.75 18.55 11.28
C SER A 6 -2.27 18.61 11.13
N LYS A 7 -2.68 18.51 9.87
CA LYS A 7 -3.95 18.08 9.25
C LYS A 7 -3.60 17.84 7.77
N ALA A 8 -2.60 16.99 7.57
CA ALA A 8 -1.32 17.33 6.92
C ALA A 8 -1.30 17.33 5.38
N LEU A 9 -2.36 16.89 4.71
CA LEU A 9 -2.40 16.77 3.24
C LEU A 9 -3.44 17.68 2.58
N LYS A 10 -4.49 18.09 3.31
CA LYS A 10 -5.57 18.90 2.76
C LYS A 10 -5.54 20.38 3.10
N ASN A 11 -4.75 20.77 4.10
CA ASN A 11 -4.73 22.15 4.60
C ASN A 11 -3.41 22.85 4.31
N GLN A 12 -3.49 24.10 3.87
CA GLN A 12 -2.32 24.95 3.63
C GLN A 12 -1.57 25.17 4.95
N PRO A 13 -0.25 24.90 5.01
CA PRO A 13 0.54 25.22 6.20
C PRO A 13 0.51 26.71 6.51
N GLU A 14 0.20 27.06 7.76
CA GLU A 14 0.13 28.43 8.26
C GLU A 14 1.27 28.75 9.24
N SER A 15 1.65 30.03 9.32
CA SER A 15 2.67 30.49 10.26
C SER A 15 2.27 31.80 10.95
N MET A 16 2.51 31.86 12.26
CA MET A 16 2.27 33.08 13.04
C MET A 16 3.44 33.36 13.99
N THR A 17 3.74 34.64 14.16
CA THR A 17 4.66 35.13 15.19
C THR A 17 3.86 35.86 16.27
N THR A 18 4.04 35.45 17.53
CA THR A 18 3.42 36.10 18.69
C THR A 18 4.47 36.44 19.75
N GLN A 19 4.17 37.42 20.62
CA GLN A 19 4.98 37.75 21.78
C GLN A 19 4.44 37.01 23.00
N ILE A 20 5.30 36.25 23.67
CA ILE A 20 4.97 35.60 24.94
C ILE A 20 5.50 36.45 26.11
N ARG A 21 4.76 36.46 27.22
CA ARG A 21 5.14 37.17 28.45
C ARG A 21 5.28 36.19 29.60
N ALA A 22 6.33 36.37 30.41
CA ALA A 22 6.59 35.49 31.54
C ALA A 22 5.43 35.54 32.54
N GLY A 23 4.91 34.36 32.91
CA GLY A 23 3.78 34.24 33.83
C GLY A 23 2.40 34.48 33.21
N GLU A 24 2.31 34.72 31.89
CA GLU A 24 1.04 34.92 31.18
C GLU A 24 0.79 33.79 30.17
N VAL A 25 -0.48 33.41 29.99
CA VAL A 25 -0.91 32.52 28.90
C VAL A 25 -1.17 33.39 27.66
N THR A 26 -0.46 33.12 26.58
CA THR A 26 -0.71 33.73 25.26
C THR A 26 -1.52 32.75 24.42
N GLU A 27 -2.80 33.05 24.21
CA GLU A 27 -3.65 32.27 23.32
C GLU A 27 -3.48 32.75 21.87
N VAL A 28 -3.35 31.78 20.96
CA VAL A 28 -3.24 32.02 19.53
C VAL A 28 -4.24 31.12 18.82
N THR A 29 -4.96 31.69 17.85
CA THR A 29 -5.86 30.93 16.98
C THR A 29 -5.34 31.00 15.55
N LEU A 30 -5.08 29.84 14.96
CA LEU A 30 -4.73 29.68 13.55
C LEU A 30 -5.93 29.07 12.83
N GLN A 31 -6.39 29.72 11.77
CA GLN A 31 -7.37 29.13 10.86
C GLN A 31 -6.63 28.59 9.65
N LEU A 32 -6.81 27.30 9.39
CA LEU A 32 -6.22 26.61 8.26
C LEU A 32 -7.13 26.77 7.04
N GLU A 33 -6.55 27.10 5.89
CA GLU A 33 -7.24 27.05 4.60
C GLU A 33 -7.22 25.63 4.06
N THR A 34 -8.39 25.06 3.79
CA THR A 34 -8.51 23.76 3.12
C THR A 34 -8.31 23.94 1.62
N VAL A 35 -7.27 23.29 1.07
CA VAL A 35 -6.89 23.35 -0.34
C VAL A 35 -7.72 22.36 -1.17
N ILE A 36 -8.00 21.17 -0.63
CA ILE A 36 -8.77 20.12 -1.31
C ILE A 36 -9.36 19.16 -0.28
N ASP A 37 -10.68 18.94 -0.32
CA ASP A 37 -11.33 17.94 0.53
C ASP A 37 -11.61 16.65 -0.27
N MET A 38 -10.88 15.59 0.06
CA MET A 38 -11.02 14.30 -0.61
C MET A 38 -12.23 13.50 -0.09
N GLU A 39 -12.66 13.72 1.15
CA GLU A 39 -13.83 13.05 1.73
C GLU A 39 -15.11 13.52 1.04
N GLU A 40 -15.23 14.82 0.74
CA GLU A 40 -16.33 15.37 -0.06
C GLU A 40 -16.40 14.75 -1.47
N ARG A 41 -15.27 14.26 -1.99
CA ARG A 41 -15.15 13.54 -3.27
C ARG A 41 -15.31 12.02 -3.12
N GLY A 42 -15.60 11.53 -1.91
CA GLY A 42 -15.83 10.12 -1.57
C GLY A 42 -14.56 9.30 -1.31
N TRP A 43 -13.41 9.96 -1.17
CA TRP A 43 -12.11 9.34 -0.88
C TRP A 43 -11.78 9.44 0.60
N PHE A 44 -11.52 8.31 1.23
CA PHE A 44 -11.17 8.23 2.66
C PHE A 44 -9.75 7.71 2.81
N SER A 45 -8.97 8.40 3.64
CA SER A 45 -7.55 8.16 3.87
C SER A 45 -7.28 7.22 5.05
N GLY A 46 -6.29 6.35 4.88
CA GLY A 46 -5.82 5.46 5.94
C GLY A 46 -4.40 5.00 5.69
N SER A 47 -3.60 4.92 6.73
CA SER A 47 -2.35 4.14 6.71
C SER A 47 -2.68 2.67 6.87
N THR A 48 -2.15 1.81 6.02
CA THR A 48 -2.29 0.35 6.19
C THR A 48 -1.41 -0.23 7.28
N HIS A 49 -0.53 0.56 7.92
CA HIS A 49 0.51 0.04 8.77
C HIS A 49 0.94 1.00 9.87
N VAL A 50 0.29 0.85 11.03
CA VAL A 50 0.67 1.54 12.27
C VAL A 50 0.78 0.53 13.43
N HIS A 51 1.61 0.87 14.40
CA HIS A 51 1.79 0.16 15.66
C HIS A 51 1.70 1.13 16.83
N ALA A 52 0.79 0.86 17.76
CA ALA A 52 0.74 1.56 19.04
C ALA A 52 1.96 1.17 19.87
N ASN A 53 2.19 -0.13 20.08
CA ASN A 53 3.33 -0.62 20.83
C ASN A 53 4.14 -1.66 20.05
N TYR A 54 5.44 -1.41 19.98
CA TYR A 54 6.41 -2.36 19.43
C TYR A 54 7.66 -2.42 20.33
N ALA A 55 8.86 -2.43 19.73
CA ALA A 55 10.14 -2.49 20.42
C ALA A 55 10.50 -1.25 21.28
N GLY A 56 9.59 -0.28 21.44
CA GLY A 56 9.82 0.95 22.17
C GLY A 56 9.91 0.82 23.69
N ASN A 57 10.56 1.83 24.30
CA ASN A 57 10.71 1.96 25.74
C ASN A 57 9.59 2.78 26.40
N LEU A 58 8.70 3.37 25.58
CA LEU A 58 7.48 4.00 26.03
C LEU A 58 6.30 3.04 25.87
N HIS A 59 5.16 3.43 26.42
CA HIS A 59 3.89 2.74 26.21
C HIS A 59 2.90 3.69 25.56
N ASN A 60 2.16 3.19 24.58
CA ASN A 60 1.11 3.89 23.89
C ASN A 60 -0.24 3.17 24.10
N SER A 61 -1.35 3.87 23.91
CA SER A 61 -2.69 3.29 23.93
C SER A 61 -3.42 3.53 22.61
N LEU A 62 -4.48 2.77 22.35
CA LEU A 62 -5.33 2.98 21.17
C LEU A 62 -5.99 4.36 21.16
N GLU A 63 -6.37 4.90 22.32
CA GLU A 63 -6.92 6.26 22.43
C GLU A 63 -5.89 7.32 22.04
N ASN A 64 -4.63 7.13 22.44
CA ASN A 64 -3.55 8.05 22.07
C ASN A 64 -3.20 7.91 20.58
N LEU A 65 -3.25 6.71 20.02
CA LEU A 65 -3.13 6.49 18.57
C LEU A 65 -4.28 7.16 17.78
N MET A 66 -5.52 7.05 18.27
CA MET A 66 -6.68 7.74 17.68
C MET A 66 -6.55 9.27 17.76
N MET A 67 -5.99 9.81 18.85
CA MET A 67 -5.65 11.23 18.95
C MET A 67 -4.54 11.65 17.98
N MET A 68 -3.54 10.79 17.73
CA MET A 68 -2.52 11.08 16.69
C MET A 68 -3.16 11.10 15.30
N SER A 69 -4.01 10.12 14.99
CA SER A 69 -4.78 10.08 13.73
C SER A 69 -5.71 11.29 13.58
N GLU A 70 -6.27 11.79 14.69
CA GLU A 70 -7.05 13.03 14.72
C GLU A 70 -6.23 14.24 14.32
N ALA A 71 -5.04 14.38 14.90
CA ALA A 71 -4.13 15.46 14.55
C ALA A 71 -3.75 15.36 13.07
N GLU A 72 -3.54 14.17 12.56
CA GLU A 72 -3.12 13.97 11.17
C GLU A 72 -4.29 14.02 10.18
N ASP A 73 -5.54 14.04 10.66
CA ASP A 73 -6.73 14.06 9.81
C ASP A 73 -6.80 12.82 8.90
N GLN A 74 -6.66 11.64 9.51
CA GLN A 74 -6.77 10.32 8.89
C GLN A 74 -8.09 9.65 9.30
N ASP A 75 -8.81 9.10 8.32
CA ASP A 75 -10.18 8.58 8.46
C ASP A 75 -10.23 7.17 9.05
N ILE A 76 -9.26 6.32 8.68
CA ILE A 76 -9.19 4.95 9.17
C ILE A 76 -7.79 4.61 9.67
N VAL A 77 -7.71 4.08 10.89
CA VAL A 77 -6.47 3.65 11.55
C VAL A 77 -6.41 2.13 11.51
N LEU A 78 -5.36 1.59 10.91
CA LEU A 78 -5.13 0.14 10.79
C LEU A 78 -3.97 -0.28 11.69
N GLU A 79 -4.28 -0.44 12.98
CA GLU A 79 -3.33 -0.92 14.00
C GLU A 79 -2.98 -2.39 13.76
N GLN A 80 -1.69 -2.70 13.74
CA GLN A 80 -1.21 -4.06 13.55
C GLN A 80 -0.59 -4.63 14.83
N ILE A 81 -1.25 -5.63 15.41
CA ILE A 81 -0.68 -6.42 16.49
C ILE A 81 0.53 -7.19 15.94
N ALA A 82 1.68 -7.01 16.57
CA ALA A 82 2.92 -7.57 16.09
C ALA A 82 3.75 -8.23 17.21
N ASN A 83 4.56 -9.21 16.82
CA ASN A 83 5.59 -9.74 17.70
C ASN A 83 6.88 -8.92 17.62
N LYS A 84 7.54 -8.77 18.76
CA LYS A 84 8.95 -8.38 18.85
C LYS A 84 9.66 -9.33 19.79
N ASP A 85 10.62 -10.07 19.25
CA ASP A 85 11.35 -11.11 19.96
C ASP A 85 10.37 -12.12 20.60
N ASN A 86 10.37 -12.26 21.93
CA ASN A 86 9.48 -13.15 22.68
C ASN A 86 8.18 -12.49 23.18
N ARG A 87 7.86 -11.27 22.72
CA ARG A 87 6.66 -10.52 23.13
C ARG A 87 5.70 -10.39 21.97
N ILE A 88 4.41 -10.58 22.23
CA ILE A 88 3.32 -10.17 21.34
C ILE A 88 2.67 -8.99 22.04
N LEU A 89 2.87 -7.80 21.49
CA LEU A 89 2.32 -6.57 22.04
C LEU A 89 0.93 -6.36 21.49
N ASP A 90 0.07 -5.72 22.28
CA ASP A 90 -1.27 -5.30 21.84
C ASP A 90 -2.26 -6.40 21.48
N TYR A 91 -1.92 -7.67 21.73
CA TYR A 91 -2.82 -8.82 21.47
C TYR A 91 -4.18 -8.69 22.18
N GLN A 92 -4.21 -8.02 23.34
CA GLN A 92 -5.43 -7.77 24.11
C GLN A 92 -6.43 -6.84 23.41
N TYR A 93 -5.99 -6.12 22.38
CA TYR A 93 -6.83 -5.20 21.59
C TYR A 93 -7.53 -5.88 20.41
N PHE A 94 -7.23 -7.14 20.12
CA PHE A 94 -7.98 -7.88 19.10
C PHE A 94 -9.41 -8.12 19.56
N VAL A 95 -10.38 -7.73 18.72
CA VAL A 95 -11.81 -7.93 18.96
C VAL A 95 -12.37 -8.90 17.90
N PRO A 96 -12.85 -10.09 18.31
CA PRO A 96 -13.53 -11.00 17.38
C PRO A 96 -14.81 -10.40 16.78
N GLY A 97 -15.23 -10.96 15.65
CA GLY A 97 -16.40 -10.54 14.87
C GLY A 97 -16.05 -9.88 13.53
N GLY A 98 -14.76 -9.56 13.32
CA GLY A 98 -14.27 -8.94 12.08
C GLY A 98 -14.88 -7.56 11.83
N GLN A 99 -15.19 -6.82 12.90
CA GLN A 99 -15.77 -5.48 12.86
C GLN A 99 -14.74 -4.44 13.27
N ALA A 100 -15.07 -3.16 13.05
CA ALA A 100 -14.28 -2.06 13.57
C ALA A 100 -14.19 -2.13 15.10
N HIS A 101 -13.07 -1.68 15.65
CA HIS A 101 -12.83 -1.66 17.09
C HIS A 101 -13.83 -0.71 17.78
N PRO A 102 -14.32 -1.03 19.01
CA PRO A 102 -15.30 -0.19 19.73
C PRO A 102 -14.86 1.25 20.04
N LEU A 103 -13.58 1.58 19.88
CA LEU A 103 -13.07 2.96 20.00
C LEU A 103 -13.29 3.80 18.74
N SER A 104 -13.82 3.20 17.67
CA SER A 104 -14.21 3.95 16.48
C SER A 104 -15.26 5.01 16.79
N THR A 105 -15.19 6.13 16.10
CA THR A 105 -16.20 7.19 16.08
C THR A 105 -16.92 7.18 14.73
N GLU A 106 -17.85 8.13 14.53
CA GLU A 106 -18.51 8.30 13.22
C GLU A 106 -17.52 8.72 12.13
N ASP A 107 -16.59 9.62 12.48
CA ASP A 107 -15.65 10.21 11.53
C ASP A 107 -14.32 9.46 11.46
N ARG A 108 -14.03 8.55 12.41
CA ARG A 108 -12.77 7.79 12.44
C ARG A 108 -12.95 6.34 12.82
N VAL A 109 -12.54 5.45 11.94
CA VAL A 109 -12.65 4.01 12.11
C VAL A 109 -11.32 3.45 12.60
N LEU A 110 -11.33 2.74 13.74
CA LEU A 110 -10.18 1.98 14.20
C LEU A 110 -10.36 0.51 13.83
N VAL A 111 -9.34 -0.07 13.22
CA VAL A 111 -9.26 -1.50 12.91
C VAL A 111 -8.01 -2.06 13.55
N VAL A 112 -8.16 -3.12 14.31
CA VAL A 112 -7.04 -3.85 14.91
C VAL A 112 -6.86 -5.16 14.15
N GLY A 113 -5.74 -5.29 13.45
CA GLY A 113 -5.33 -6.47 12.70
C GLY A 113 -4.03 -7.06 13.25
N GLN A 114 -3.32 -7.77 12.38
CA GLN A 114 -2.06 -8.43 12.71
C GLN A 114 -1.01 -8.13 11.64
N GLU A 115 0.21 -7.78 12.08
CA GLU A 115 1.41 -7.94 11.26
C GLU A 115 1.95 -9.35 11.53
N TYR A 116 2.00 -10.20 10.50
CA TYR A 116 2.67 -11.50 10.54
C TYR A 116 4.06 -11.36 9.92
N ARG A 117 5.11 -11.77 10.66
CA ARG A 117 6.47 -11.23 10.47
C ARG A 117 7.56 -12.29 10.24
N PRO A 118 7.50 -13.10 9.17
CA PRO A 118 8.54 -14.05 8.86
C PRO A 118 9.76 -13.34 8.24
N PRO A 119 10.98 -13.52 8.78
CA PRO A 119 12.17 -12.87 8.24
C PRO A 119 12.50 -13.34 6.81
N PHE A 120 12.11 -14.56 6.44
CA PHE A 120 12.35 -15.10 5.10
C PHE A 120 11.39 -14.53 4.06
N TYR A 121 10.08 -14.82 4.13
CA TYR A 121 9.11 -14.49 3.07
C TYR A 121 8.75 -13.01 2.95
N GLY A 122 8.94 -12.24 4.02
CA GLY A 122 8.47 -10.86 4.12
C GLY A 122 7.26 -10.71 5.02
N HIS A 123 7.13 -9.56 5.68
CA HIS A 123 6.01 -9.33 6.58
C HIS A 123 4.73 -8.99 5.82
N VAL A 124 3.60 -9.27 6.45
CA VAL A 124 2.28 -9.10 5.86
C VAL A 124 1.29 -8.56 6.88
N PHE A 125 0.33 -7.75 6.42
CA PHE A 125 -0.82 -7.35 7.21
C PHE A 125 -1.98 -8.34 7.02
N LEU A 126 -2.78 -8.51 8.08
CA LEU A 126 -4.00 -9.30 8.09
C LEU A 126 -5.11 -8.52 8.80
N PHE A 127 -6.08 -7.98 8.05
CA PHE A 127 -7.20 -7.19 8.61
C PHE A 127 -8.55 -7.87 8.38
N GLY A 128 -9.49 -7.73 9.33
CA GLY A 128 -10.84 -8.29 9.17
C GLY A 128 -10.98 -9.77 9.54
N MET A 129 -9.97 -10.35 10.21
CA MET A 129 -10.11 -11.67 10.81
C MET A 129 -11.26 -11.69 11.84
N ARG A 130 -12.11 -12.72 11.76
CA ARG A 130 -13.34 -12.80 12.55
C ARG A 130 -13.20 -13.51 13.90
N ASP A 131 -12.24 -14.42 14.06
CA ASP A 131 -12.24 -15.32 15.22
C ASP A 131 -10.99 -15.15 16.09
N HIS A 132 -9.80 -15.22 15.50
CA HIS A 132 -8.55 -15.20 16.25
C HIS A 132 -7.36 -14.73 15.42
N LEU A 133 -6.34 -14.20 16.12
CA LEU A 133 -5.00 -13.93 15.58
C LEU A 133 -4.29 -15.24 15.22
N ILE A 134 -3.46 -15.22 14.18
CA ILE A 134 -2.72 -16.40 13.73
C ILE A 134 -1.41 -16.53 14.51
N SER A 135 -1.29 -17.64 15.25
CA SER A 135 -0.10 -17.99 16.03
C SER A 135 0.61 -19.21 15.44
N PRO A 136 1.96 -19.29 15.47
CA PRO A 136 2.90 -18.24 15.89
C PRO A 136 2.82 -17.00 15.00
N PHE A 137 3.28 -15.83 15.45
CA PHE A 137 3.22 -14.55 14.69
C PHE A 137 4.31 -14.40 13.61
N THR A 138 5.12 -15.44 13.45
CA THR A 138 6.23 -15.53 12.50
C THR A 138 6.53 -17.01 12.25
N THR A 139 7.26 -17.29 11.18
CA THR A 139 7.87 -18.59 10.87
C THR A 139 9.27 -18.34 10.32
N GLY A 140 10.12 -19.37 10.27
CA GLY A 140 11.46 -19.25 9.73
C GLY A 140 12.38 -18.41 10.61
N TYR A 141 12.23 -18.48 11.93
CA TYR A 141 13.09 -17.74 12.87
C TYR A 141 14.23 -18.64 13.36
N GLU A 142 15.47 -18.37 12.95
CA GLU A 142 16.61 -19.27 13.13
C GLU A 142 16.88 -19.60 14.61
N GLY A 143 17.25 -20.85 14.89
CA GLY A 143 17.63 -21.30 16.24
C GLY A 143 16.46 -21.36 17.22
N THR A 144 15.22 -21.42 16.72
CA THR A 144 14.00 -21.51 17.52
C THR A 144 13.15 -22.70 17.12
N GLY A 145 12.19 -23.05 17.97
CA GLY A 145 11.21 -24.09 17.65
C GLY A 145 10.28 -23.77 16.48
N ILE A 146 10.43 -22.65 15.76
CA ILE A 146 9.68 -22.21 14.56
C ILE A 146 10.61 -21.83 13.39
N GLU A 147 11.81 -22.41 13.37
CA GLU A 147 12.85 -22.18 12.36
C GLU A 147 12.54 -22.72 10.95
N SER A 148 11.54 -23.58 10.79
CA SER A 148 11.13 -24.03 9.45
C SER A 148 10.50 -22.88 8.65
N LEU A 149 10.74 -22.85 7.34
CA LEU A 149 10.03 -21.98 6.41
C LEU A 149 8.58 -22.44 6.16
N TYR A 150 8.15 -23.58 6.73
CA TYR A 150 6.74 -23.94 6.80
C TYR A 150 6.13 -23.55 8.15
N PRO A 151 4.92 -22.93 8.17
CA PRO A 151 4.06 -22.57 7.04
C PRO A 151 4.58 -21.35 6.23
N SER A 152 4.30 -21.29 4.92
CA SER A 152 4.66 -20.14 4.09
C SER A 152 3.68 -18.96 4.28
N ASN A 153 3.98 -17.78 3.72
CA ASN A 153 3.00 -16.68 3.67
C ASN A 153 1.70 -17.07 2.95
N THR A 154 1.78 -17.90 1.91
CA THR A 154 0.59 -18.43 1.22
C THR A 154 -0.31 -19.20 2.18
N ASP A 155 0.25 -20.05 3.05
CA ASP A 155 -0.52 -20.77 4.07
C ASP A 155 -1.18 -19.82 5.07
N ILE A 156 -0.45 -18.77 5.50
CA ILE A 156 -0.95 -17.77 6.45
C ILE A 156 -2.07 -16.93 5.83
N PHE A 157 -1.92 -16.51 4.58
CA PHE A 157 -2.96 -15.78 3.85
C PHE A 157 -4.21 -16.64 3.66
N LEU A 158 -4.08 -17.91 3.27
CA LEU A 158 -5.23 -18.80 3.14
C LEU A 158 -5.96 -18.99 4.47
N LYS A 159 -5.22 -19.14 5.58
CA LYS A 159 -5.80 -19.21 6.94
C LYS A 159 -6.53 -17.90 7.29
N ALA A 160 -5.91 -16.75 7.06
CA ALA A 160 -6.52 -15.45 7.34
C ALA A 160 -7.77 -15.20 6.49
N LYS A 161 -7.70 -15.47 5.18
CA LYS A 161 -8.84 -15.37 4.26
C LYS A 161 -9.99 -16.30 4.64
N SER A 162 -9.71 -17.48 5.20
CA SER A 162 -10.77 -18.36 5.73
C SER A 162 -11.58 -17.72 6.87
N GLN A 163 -10.98 -16.78 7.60
CA GLN A 163 -11.66 -15.94 8.59
C GLN A 163 -12.31 -14.69 7.99
N GLY A 164 -12.08 -14.37 6.71
CA GLY A 164 -12.57 -13.17 6.03
C GLY A 164 -11.55 -12.04 5.90
N ALA A 165 -10.26 -12.32 6.11
CA ALA A 165 -9.25 -11.28 6.10
C ALA A 165 -8.95 -10.70 4.71
N TYR A 166 -8.62 -9.41 4.71
CA TYR A 166 -7.90 -8.72 3.66
C TYR A 166 -6.41 -8.82 3.95
N THR A 167 -5.63 -9.15 2.91
CA THR A 167 -4.24 -9.56 3.05
C THR A 167 -3.31 -8.73 2.18
N GLY A 168 -2.11 -8.43 2.67
CA GLY A 168 -1.14 -7.70 1.86
C GLY A 168 0.27 -7.76 2.41
N TYR A 169 1.25 -7.57 1.53
CA TYR A 169 2.64 -7.40 1.92
C TYR A 169 2.90 -5.97 2.39
N VAL A 170 3.63 -5.82 3.50
CA VAL A 170 4.05 -4.52 4.05
C VAL A 170 5.52 -4.21 3.73
N HIS A 171 5.92 -2.93 3.76
CA HIS A 171 7.29 -2.45 3.45
C HIS A 171 7.99 -3.21 2.32
N SER A 172 7.24 -3.37 1.21
CA SER A 172 7.47 -4.43 0.24
C SER A 172 8.77 -4.29 -0.56
N GLN A 173 9.16 -3.06 -0.88
CA GLN A 173 10.33 -2.73 -1.67
C GLN A 173 11.10 -1.57 -1.04
N TRP A 174 12.37 -1.41 -1.46
CA TRP A 174 13.23 -0.32 -1.04
C TRP A 174 13.72 0.48 -2.25
N SER A 175 14.18 1.70 -1.99
CA SER A 175 14.35 2.77 -2.98
C SER A 175 15.47 2.61 -4.02
N SER A 176 16.00 1.41 -4.29
CA SER A 176 17.07 1.25 -5.29
C SER A 176 17.12 -0.13 -5.95
N GLY A 177 16.96 -0.12 -7.28
CA GLY A 177 17.24 -1.27 -8.15
C GLY A 177 16.05 -2.21 -8.35
N ASP A 178 16.25 -3.17 -9.25
CA ASP A 178 15.32 -4.30 -9.40
C ASP A 178 15.57 -5.29 -8.25
N PRO A 179 14.55 -5.73 -7.49
CA PRO A 179 14.77 -6.69 -6.41
C PRO A 179 15.35 -8.04 -6.86
N LEU A 180 15.24 -8.38 -8.16
CA LEU A 180 15.92 -9.55 -8.75
C LEU A 180 17.45 -9.44 -8.72
N ASP A 181 18.01 -8.23 -8.70
CA ASP A 181 19.45 -7.99 -8.59
C ASP A 181 19.98 -8.27 -7.16
N GLY A 182 19.08 -8.48 -6.20
CA GLY A 182 19.40 -8.71 -4.80
C GLY A 182 18.72 -9.96 -4.23
N THR A 183 18.09 -9.78 -3.07
CA THR A 183 17.41 -10.85 -2.30
C THR A 183 15.89 -10.66 -2.28
N LEU A 184 15.30 -10.17 -3.38
CA LEU A 184 13.86 -10.02 -3.60
C LEU A 184 13.14 -9.00 -2.70
N GLY A 185 13.89 -8.17 -1.97
CA GLY A 185 13.33 -7.07 -1.17
C GLY A 185 12.56 -7.52 0.08
N GLY A 186 11.65 -6.67 0.54
CA GLY A 186 10.85 -6.88 1.75
C GLY A 186 9.71 -7.88 1.57
N ALA A 187 9.20 -8.04 0.34
CA ALA A 187 8.07 -8.90 0.01
C ALA A 187 8.46 -10.10 -0.87
N LYS A 188 9.38 -10.94 -0.39
CA LYS A 188 9.97 -12.03 -1.19
C LYS A 188 8.95 -13.04 -1.72
N GLY A 189 7.88 -13.33 -0.98
CA GLY A 189 6.82 -14.23 -1.45
C GLY A 189 5.79 -13.58 -2.40
N PHE A 190 5.88 -12.27 -2.67
CA PHE A 190 4.87 -11.51 -3.41
C PHE A 190 4.46 -12.13 -4.73
N MET A 191 5.41 -12.52 -5.58
CA MET A 191 5.09 -13.06 -6.92
C MET A 191 4.40 -14.43 -6.85
N VAL A 192 4.63 -15.22 -5.79
CA VAL A 192 3.90 -16.47 -5.54
C VAL A 192 2.46 -16.14 -5.18
N ASP A 193 2.25 -15.26 -4.19
CA ASP A 193 0.93 -14.96 -3.68
C ASP A 193 0.06 -14.11 -4.62
N ALA A 194 0.67 -13.30 -5.49
CA ALA A 194 -0.03 -12.62 -6.58
C ALA A 194 -0.56 -13.62 -7.61
N ALA A 195 0.24 -14.63 -7.98
CA ALA A 195 -0.16 -15.66 -8.94
C ALA A 195 -1.24 -16.59 -8.38
N LEU A 196 -1.16 -16.92 -7.08
CA LEU A 196 -2.13 -17.78 -6.39
C LEU A 196 -3.36 -17.02 -5.87
N ALA A 197 -3.44 -15.70 -6.11
CA ALA A 197 -4.53 -14.82 -5.65
C ALA A 197 -4.75 -14.86 -4.12
N THR A 198 -3.67 -14.98 -3.36
CA THR A 198 -3.67 -15.03 -1.88
C THR A 198 -3.29 -13.70 -1.24
N THR A 199 -2.68 -12.76 -1.98
CA THR A 199 -2.47 -11.37 -1.54
C THR A 199 -3.44 -10.42 -2.24
N ASP A 200 -4.07 -9.51 -1.49
CA ASP A 200 -4.94 -8.46 -2.06
C ASP A 200 -4.16 -7.15 -2.32
N ALA A 201 -3.07 -6.90 -1.57
CA ALA A 201 -2.32 -5.65 -1.66
C ALA A 201 -0.79 -5.80 -1.53
N VAL A 202 -0.07 -4.74 -1.91
CA VAL A 202 1.37 -4.56 -1.73
C VAL A 202 1.68 -3.10 -1.34
N GLU A 203 2.42 -2.92 -0.24
CA GLU A 203 2.58 -1.62 0.41
C GLU A 203 3.87 -0.89 0.06
N TRP A 204 3.77 0.43 -0.09
CA TRP A 204 4.86 1.38 0.00
C TRP A 204 4.87 2.03 1.38
N SER A 205 5.99 1.94 2.11
CA SER A 205 6.16 2.62 3.40
C SER A 205 6.93 3.93 3.32
N ALA A 206 7.41 4.28 2.13
CA ALA A 206 8.05 5.54 1.82
C ALA A 206 7.99 5.78 0.31
N SER A 207 8.38 6.98 -0.12
CA SER A 207 8.57 7.28 -1.53
C SER A 207 9.66 6.39 -2.13
N GLN A 208 9.38 5.74 -3.26
CA GLN A 208 10.37 4.89 -3.94
C GLN A 208 10.06 4.73 -5.44
N THR A 209 10.96 4.04 -6.14
CA THR A 209 10.89 3.80 -7.58
C THR A 209 10.81 2.30 -7.94
N GLY A 210 10.66 1.42 -6.96
CA GLY A 210 10.60 -0.05 -7.11
C GLY A 210 9.28 -0.57 -7.71
N PHE A 211 8.94 -0.15 -8.93
CA PHE A 211 7.69 -0.53 -9.59
C PHE A 211 7.72 -1.89 -10.30
N ALA A 212 8.91 -2.43 -10.62
CA ALA A 212 9.04 -3.62 -11.46
C ALA A 212 8.18 -4.82 -10.99
N PRO A 213 8.14 -5.19 -9.69
CA PRO A 213 7.35 -6.33 -9.24
C PRO A 213 5.84 -6.12 -9.41
N VAL A 214 5.32 -4.96 -8.98
CA VAL A 214 3.89 -4.66 -9.09
C VAL A 214 3.47 -4.52 -10.56
N TYR A 215 4.34 -3.97 -11.42
CA TYR A 215 4.08 -3.90 -12.85
C TYR A 215 4.13 -5.26 -13.53
N ALA A 216 5.01 -6.17 -13.10
CA ALA A 216 5.01 -7.53 -13.60
C ALA A 216 3.70 -8.27 -13.27
N ALA A 217 3.15 -8.05 -12.06
CA ALA A 217 1.82 -8.54 -11.70
C ALA A 217 0.74 -7.93 -12.59
N TRP A 218 0.67 -6.59 -12.70
CA TRP A 218 -0.35 -5.91 -13.49
C TRP A 218 -0.27 -6.20 -14.99
N ASN A 219 0.94 -6.32 -15.56
CA ASN A 219 1.16 -6.67 -16.97
C ASN A 219 0.72 -8.10 -17.34
N ASN A 220 0.38 -8.93 -16.34
CA ASN A 220 -0.28 -10.21 -16.53
C ASN A 220 -1.73 -10.25 -16.03
N GLY A 221 -2.31 -9.09 -15.72
CA GLY A 221 -3.69 -8.97 -15.25
C GLY A 221 -3.91 -9.47 -13.82
N LEU A 222 -2.84 -9.67 -13.03
CA LEU A 222 -2.95 -10.00 -11.61
C LEU A 222 -3.30 -8.73 -10.83
N ARG A 223 -4.52 -8.67 -10.30
CA ARG A 223 -5.11 -7.46 -9.71
C ARG A 223 -4.77 -7.33 -8.23
N VAL A 224 -3.54 -6.94 -7.92
CA VAL A 224 -3.12 -6.58 -6.56
C VAL A 224 -3.14 -5.06 -6.41
N ALA A 225 -3.70 -4.55 -5.31
CA ALA A 225 -3.72 -3.12 -5.01
C ALA A 225 -2.37 -2.63 -4.48
N LEU A 226 -1.86 -1.52 -5.00
CA LEU A 226 -0.79 -0.74 -4.39
C LEU A 226 -1.39 0.13 -3.28
N VAL A 227 -0.85 0.01 -2.08
CA VAL A 227 -1.28 0.75 -0.88
C VAL A 227 -0.10 1.48 -0.21
N GLY A 228 -0.42 2.44 0.64
CA GLY A 228 0.53 3.18 1.47
C GLY A 228 0.31 2.93 2.96
N GLY A 229 1.40 2.70 3.68
CA GLY A 229 1.43 2.55 5.14
C GLY A 229 2.85 2.72 5.69
N GLU A 230 3.04 3.68 6.58
CA GLU A 230 4.35 4.20 6.99
C GLU A 230 5.13 3.38 8.02
N ASP A 231 4.54 2.31 8.55
CA ASP A 231 5.12 1.50 9.65
C ASP A 231 5.47 2.38 10.87
N SER A 232 4.53 3.25 11.25
CA SER A 232 4.72 4.15 12.40
C SER A 232 4.70 3.33 13.68
N ILE A 233 5.70 3.50 14.54
CA ILE A 233 5.83 2.81 15.81
C ILE A 233 5.78 3.85 16.92
N SER A 234 4.56 4.19 17.36
CA SER A 234 4.30 5.37 18.17
C SER A 234 4.89 5.32 19.59
N ASN A 235 5.39 4.16 20.04
CA ASN A 235 6.13 4.04 21.30
C ASN A 235 7.66 4.17 21.18
N LEU A 236 8.18 4.51 19.99
CA LEU A 236 9.58 4.85 19.73
C LEU A 236 9.78 6.37 19.56
N HIS A 237 10.96 6.87 19.94
CA HIS A 237 11.29 8.31 19.86
C HIS A 237 11.61 8.80 18.44
N ASN A 238 12.01 7.91 17.54
CA ASN A 238 12.37 8.24 16.15
C ASN A 238 11.75 7.20 15.22
N THR A 239 10.54 7.50 14.74
CA THR A 239 9.75 6.66 13.85
C THR A 239 9.01 7.55 12.84
N ALA A 240 8.41 6.96 11.82
CA ALA A 240 7.53 7.67 10.92
C ALA A 240 6.36 8.31 11.68
N ILE A 241 5.95 9.50 11.24
CA ILE A 241 4.77 10.18 11.77
C ILE A 241 3.53 9.40 11.32
N VAL A 242 2.58 9.18 12.22
CA VAL A 242 1.30 8.53 11.91
C VAL A 242 0.65 9.24 10.72
N GLY A 243 0.14 8.50 9.74
CA GLY A 243 -0.49 9.05 8.55
C GLY A 243 0.46 9.77 7.58
N SER A 244 1.78 9.61 7.72
CA SER A 244 2.74 10.21 6.78
C SER A 244 2.75 9.52 5.41
N VAL A 245 2.32 8.26 5.29
CA VAL A 245 2.09 7.56 4.02
C VAL A 245 0.72 6.91 4.06
N ARG A 246 -0.17 7.34 3.16
CA ARG A 246 -1.59 6.97 3.18
C ARG A 246 -1.99 6.22 1.93
N THR A 247 -3.02 5.41 2.10
CA THR A 247 -3.90 4.93 1.04
C THR A 247 -5.17 5.76 1.08
N TYR A 248 -5.50 6.44 -0.02
CA TYR A 248 -6.81 7.04 -0.24
C TYR A 248 -7.68 6.04 -0.98
N VAL A 249 -8.87 5.76 -0.46
CA VAL A 249 -9.79 4.75 -1.03
C VAL A 249 -11.14 5.38 -1.32
N LYS A 250 -11.63 5.21 -2.56
CA LYS A 250 -12.95 5.68 -2.98
C LYS A 250 -14.00 4.63 -2.66
N ILE A 251 -14.83 4.89 -1.64
CA ILE A 251 -15.87 3.94 -1.22
C ILE A 251 -17.13 4.17 -2.07
N PRO A 252 -17.66 3.15 -2.77
CA PRO A 252 -18.94 3.26 -3.45
C PRO A 252 -20.05 3.69 -2.48
N GLY A 253 -20.76 4.77 -2.82
CA GLY A 253 -21.81 5.35 -1.96
C GLY A 253 -21.31 6.28 -0.85
N GLY A 254 -19.99 6.51 -0.74
CA GLY A 254 -19.42 7.63 0.03
C GLY A 254 -19.56 7.56 1.55
N LYS A 255 -19.75 6.37 2.13
CA LYS A 255 -19.85 6.22 3.59
C LYS A 255 -18.66 5.46 4.17
N LEU A 256 -17.93 6.10 5.07
CA LEU A 256 -16.83 5.47 5.81
C LEU A 256 -17.32 4.27 6.61
N SER A 257 -16.65 3.14 6.39
CA SER A 257 -16.79 1.93 7.20
C SER A 257 -15.57 1.04 6.96
N MET A 258 -15.19 0.24 7.96
CA MET A 258 -14.10 -0.73 7.82
C MET A 258 -14.27 -1.63 6.58
N HIS A 259 -15.47 -2.21 6.41
CA HIS A 259 -15.69 -3.17 5.32
C HIS A 259 -15.74 -2.48 3.95
N GLY A 260 -16.39 -1.31 3.86
CA GLY A 260 -16.43 -0.54 2.62
C GLY A 260 -15.03 -0.10 2.18
N TRP A 261 -14.21 0.37 3.13
CA TRP A 261 -12.84 0.79 2.87
C TRP A 261 -11.96 -0.39 2.45
N LEU A 262 -11.93 -1.48 3.21
CA LEU A 262 -11.08 -2.64 2.90
C LEU A 262 -11.50 -3.35 1.59
N GLN A 263 -12.80 -3.42 1.31
CA GLN A 263 -13.30 -3.98 0.04
C GLN A 263 -12.93 -3.10 -1.15
N ALA A 264 -13.17 -1.79 -1.07
CA ALA A 264 -12.81 -0.87 -2.14
C ALA A 264 -11.28 -0.80 -2.37
N MET A 265 -10.48 -0.92 -1.30
CA MET A 265 -9.03 -1.06 -1.39
C MET A 265 -8.65 -2.31 -2.20
N LYS A 266 -9.21 -3.47 -1.83
CA LYS A 266 -8.99 -4.73 -2.54
C LYS A 266 -9.43 -4.67 -4.01
N ASP A 267 -10.52 -3.95 -4.30
CA ASP A 267 -11.02 -3.76 -5.66
C ASP A 267 -10.14 -2.77 -6.47
N GLY A 268 -9.14 -2.15 -5.83
CA GLY A 268 -8.19 -1.25 -6.47
C GLY A 268 -8.68 0.18 -6.61
N HIS A 269 -9.79 0.56 -5.96
CA HIS A 269 -10.33 1.93 -5.93
C HIS A 269 -9.49 2.84 -5.03
N ALA A 270 -8.17 2.86 -5.25
CA ALA A 270 -7.23 3.43 -4.31
C ALA A 270 -6.03 4.11 -4.99
N PHE A 271 -5.40 5.03 -4.27
CA PHE A 271 -4.05 5.51 -4.58
C PHE A 271 -3.22 5.64 -3.30
N MET A 272 -1.92 5.45 -3.40
CA MET A 272 -0.98 5.76 -2.32
C MET A 272 -0.55 7.21 -2.44
N SER A 273 -0.42 7.92 -1.32
CA SER A 273 0.14 9.27 -1.26
C SER A 273 0.82 9.54 0.08
N ASN A 274 1.90 10.32 0.05
CA ASN A 274 2.48 10.99 1.21
C ASN A 274 2.56 12.51 1.06
N GLY A 275 1.75 13.07 0.16
CA GLY A 275 1.76 14.49 -0.18
C GLY A 275 0.70 14.84 -1.23
N PRO A 276 0.90 14.49 -2.51
CA PRO A 276 0.01 14.91 -3.58
C PRO A 276 -1.30 14.12 -3.53
N LEU A 277 -2.42 14.78 -3.77
CA LEU A 277 -3.74 14.16 -3.86
C LEU A 277 -4.10 14.08 -5.33
N VAL A 278 -4.40 12.87 -5.82
CA VAL A 278 -4.49 12.57 -7.25
C VAL A 278 -5.80 11.86 -7.57
N GLU A 279 -6.45 12.29 -8.64
CA GLU A 279 -7.55 11.57 -9.28
C GLU A 279 -7.21 11.24 -10.73
N LEU A 280 -7.46 9.99 -11.09
CA LEU A 280 -7.33 9.45 -12.43
C LEU A 280 -8.71 8.93 -12.84
N GLU A 281 -9.16 9.35 -14.02
CA GLU A 281 -10.30 8.77 -14.69
C GLU A 281 -9.93 8.39 -16.12
N VAL A 282 -10.43 7.24 -16.58
CA VAL A 282 -10.30 6.78 -17.96
C VAL A 282 -11.71 6.46 -18.44
N GLU A 283 -12.24 7.28 -19.36
CA GLU A 283 -13.66 7.22 -19.77
C GLU A 283 -14.63 7.22 -18.56
N GLY A 284 -14.33 8.07 -17.57
CA GLY A 284 -15.10 8.19 -16.32
C GLY A 284 -14.97 7.01 -15.36
N GLN A 285 -14.13 6.01 -15.66
CA GLN A 285 -13.81 4.91 -14.75
C GLN A 285 -12.62 5.27 -13.86
N ILE A 286 -12.72 4.93 -12.57
CA ILE A 286 -11.69 5.18 -11.54
C ILE A 286 -10.71 3.99 -11.43
N PRO A 287 -9.58 4.14 -10.70
CA PRO A 287 -8.69 3.01 -10.40
C PRO A 287 -9.45 1.76 -9.94
N GLY A 288 -9.01 0.58 -10.39
CA GLY A 288 -9.64 -0.72 -10.14
C GLY A 288 -10.71 -1.12 -11.17
N GLN A 289 -11.38 -0.14 -11.80
CA GLN A 289 -12.42 -0.38 -12.79
C GLN A 289 -11.86 -0.71 -14.18
N THR A 290 -12.74 -1.07 -15.11
CA THR A 290 -12.38 -1.56 -16.44
C THR A 290 -13.16 -0.84 -17.53
N VAL A 291 -12.46 -0.42 -18.58
CA VAL A 291 -13.01 0.11 -19.82
C VAL A 291 -12.87 -0.96 -20.91
N ASP A 292 -13.98 -1.39 -21.49
CA ASP A 292 -13.99 -2.29 -22.64
C ASP A 292 -13.97 -1.47 -23.94
N LEU A 293 -13.01 -1.75 -24.83
CA LEU A 293 -12.79 -1.05 -26.08
C LEU A 293 -12.78 -2.02 -27.27
N SER A 294 -13.17 -1.52 -28.44
CA SER A 294 -12.88 -2.17 -29.72
C SER A 294 -11.55 -1.68 -30.27
N GLY A 295 -10.87 -2.51 -31.07
CA GLY A 295 -9.64 -2.12 -31.75
C GLY A 295 -9.84 -0.85 -32.58
N GLY A 296 -9.10 0.21 -32.25
CA GLY A 296 -9.17 1.49 -32.92
C GLY A 296 -9.94 2.58 -32.15
N ASP A 297 -10.59 2.24 -31.04
CA ASP A 297 -11.30 3.23 -30.21
C ASP A 297 -10.32 4.16 -29.47
N ASP A 298 -10.70 5.43 -29.37
CA ASP A 298 -10.03 6.39 -28.49
C ASP A 298 -10.53 6.22 -27.05
N VAL A 299 -9.65 6.53 -26.10
CA VAL A 299 -9.93 6.54 -24.67
C VAL A 299 -9.44 7.86 -24.08
N THR A 300 -10.33 8.57 -23.40
CA THR A 300 -10.09 9.87 -22.79
C THR A 300 -9.60 9.67 -21.37
N ILE A 301 -8.44 10.26 -21.07
CA ILE A 301 -7.81 10.17 -19.77
C ILE A 301 -7.81 11.56 -19.15
N THR A 302 -8.38 11.65 -17.95
CA THR A 302 -8.43 12.86 -17.14
C THR A 302 -7.63 12.64 -15.87
N VAL A 303 -6.73 13.58 -15.56
CA VAL A 303 -5.92 13.56 -14.34
C VAL A 303 -5.96 14.93 -13.69
N GLU A 304 -6.28 14.92 -12.41
CA GLU A 304 -6.14 16.08 -11.51
C GLU A 304 -5.18 15.71 -10.38
N ALA A 305 -4.27 16.62 -10.06
CA ALA A 305 -3.46 16.49 -8.86
C ALA A 305 -3.29 17.83 -8.15
N THR A 306 -3.27 17.80 -6.81
CA THR A 306 -3.02 18.96 -5.95
C THR A 306 -1.99 18.58 -4.89
N SER A 307 -1.02 19.46 -4.61
CA SER A 307 0.05 19.22 -3.64
C SER A 307 0.36 20.47 -2.83
N LEU A 308 0.62 20.29 -1.53
CA LEU A 308 1.03 21.38 -0.64
C LEU A 308 2.49 21.82 -0.88
N THR A 309 3.33 20.91 -1.39
CA THR A 309 4.74 21.16 -1.71
C THR A 309 4.97 21.09 -3.23
N PRO A 310 6.01 21.76 -3.75
CA PRO A 310 6.31 21.73 -5.19
C PRO A 310 6.50 20.30 -5.75
N LEU A 311 5.87 20.05 -6.88
CA LEU A 311 6.02 18.84 -7.69
C LEU A 311 7.18 18.98 -8.67
N GLU A 312 7.91 17.91 -8.92
CA GLU A 312 8.96 17.83 -9.93
C GLU A 312 8.44 17.20 -11.22
N LYS A 313 7.60 16.16 -11.11
CA LYS A 313 7.16 15.39 -12.25
C LYS A 313 5.76 14.80 -12.05
N ALA A 314 4.98 14.77 -13.12
CA ALA A 314 3.73 14.01 -13.22
C ALA A 314 3.74 13.21 -14.52
N GLU A 315 3.53 11.90 -14.43
CA GLU A 315 3.67 10.95 -15.55
C GLU A 315 2.42 10.09 -15.69
N LEU A 316 1.96 9.93 -16.93
CA LEU A 316 0.97 8.93 -17.30
C LEU A 316 1.71 7.69 -17.83
N VAL A 317 1.39 6.54 -17.26
CA VAL A 317 2.00 5.25 -17.55
C VAL A 317 0.97 4.32 -18.17
N PHE A 318 1.38 3.59 -19.21
CA PHE A 318 0.60 2.49 -19.81
C PHE A 318 1.46 1.22 -19.88
N ASN A 319 1.00 0.14 -19.25
CA ASN A 319 1.72 -1.16 -19.20
C ASN A 319 3.20 -1.06 -18.76
N GLY A 320 3.48 -0.12 -17.87
CA GLY A 320 4.82 0.12 -17.32
C GLY A 320 5.67 1.13 -18.08
N GLU A 321 5.22 1.61 -19.24
CA GLU A 321 5.91 2.63 -20.03
C GLU A 321 5.31 4.01 -19.81
N VAL A 322 6.15 5.03 -19.62
CA VAL A 322 5.69 6.43 -19.56
C VAL A 322 5.32 6.88 -20.97
N ILE A 323 4.04 7.22 -21.17
CA ILE A 323 3.49 7.61 -22.48
C ILE A 323 3.21 9.11 -22.60
N ALA A 324 3.20 9.83 -21.48
CA ALA A 324 3.12 11.29 -21.45
C ALA A 324 3.66 11.86 -20.14
N ASP A 325 4.42 12.94 -20.25
CA ASP A 325 4.64 13.88 -19.15
C ASP A 325 3.48 14.87 -19.08
N MET A 326 2.93 15.08 -17.88
CA MET A 326 1.84 16.02 -17.65
C MET A 326 2.39 17.39 -17.23
N PRO A 327 1.86 18.49 -17.79
CA PRO A 327 2.31 19.83 -17.43
C PRO A 327 1.94 20.16 -15.99
N LEU A 328 2.88 20.75 -15.26
CA LEU A 328 2.65 21.29 -13.92
C LEU A 328 2.19 22.76 -14.03
N SER A 329 1.40 23.20 -13.07
CA SER A 329 1.09 24.63 -12.87
C SER A 329 2.37 25.47 -12.66
N THR A 330 2.25 26.79 -12.82
CA THR A 330 3.40 27.71 -12.64
C THR A 330 4.02 27.63 -11.24
N ASP A 331 3.21 27.39 -10.21
CA ASP A 331 3.69 27.20 -8.82
C ASP A 331 4.08 25.74 -8.51
N ARG A 332 3.98 24.85 -9.50
CA ARG A 332 4.28 23.41 -9.41
C ARG A 332 3.41 22.67 -8.37
N ARG A 333 2.25 23.20 -7.99
CA ARG A 333 1.38 22.61 -6.96
C ARG A 333 0.14 21.91 -7.51
N SER A 334 -0.11 22.00 -8.81
CA SER A 334 -1.24 21.29 -9.42
C SER A 334 -0.94 20.73 -10.81
N VAL A 335 -1.74 19.74 -11.18
CA VAL A 335 -1.81 19.12 -12.51
C VAL A 335 -3.26 19.14 -12.94
N SER A 336 -3.49 19.53 -14.19
CA SER A 336 -4.77 19.37 -14.89
C SER A 336 -4.45 18.87 -16.29
N PHE A 337 -4.87 17.64 -16.58
CA PHE A 337 -4.54 16.98 -17.82
C PHE A 337 -5.76 16.24 -18.34
N GLU A 338 -6.10 16.48 -19.61
CA GLU A 338 -7.11 15.73 -20.35
C GLU A 338 -6.55 15.44 -21.74
N ARG A 339 -6.52 14.16 -22.14
CA ARG A 339 -6.02 13.76 -23.46
C ARG A 339 -6.61 12.43 -23.89
N ALA A 340 -6.94 12.33 -25.18
CA ALA A 340 -7.30 11.07 -25.82
C ALA A 340 -6.05 10.26 -26.22
N PHE A 341 -6.11 8.95 -26.00
CA PHE A 341 -5.13 7.96 -26.44
C PHE A 341 -5.85 6.83 -27.16
N GLN A 342 -5.14 6.09 -28.01
CA GLN A 342 -5.69 4.98 -28.77
C GLN A 342 -4.89 3.71 -28.44
N PRO A 343 -5.25 2.96 -27.36
CA PRO A 343 -4.53 1.76 -26.99
C PRO A 343 -4.71 0.68 -28.04
N THR A 344 -3.59 0.12 -28.52
CA THR A 344 -3.60 -0.95 -29.54
C THR A 344 -3.65 -2.35 -28.94
N ARG A 345 -3.59 -2.47 -27.61
CA ARG A 345 -3.63 -3.72 -26.85
C ARG A 345 -4.25 -3.50 -25.48
N SER A 346 -4.76 -4.56 -24.88
CA SER A 346 -5.24 -4.53 -23.49
C SER A 346 -4.11 -4.18 -22.53
N GLY A 347 -4.47 -3.50 -21.45
CA GLY A 347 -3.50 -2.99 -20.50
C GLY A 347 -4.13 -2.24 -19.34
N TRP A 348 -3.36 -1.32 -18.79
CA TRP A 348 -3.78 -0.46 -17.70
C TRP A 348 -3.11 0.91 -17.79
N TYR A 349 -3.83 1.93 -17.35
CA TYR A 349 -3.31 3.27 -17.12
C TYR A 349 -3.08 3.53 -15.64
N HIS A 350 -2.00 4.25 -15.34
CA HIS A 350 -1.56 4.58 -13.99
C HIS A 350 -0.90 5.94 -13.98
N VAL A 351 -1.03 6.67 -12.88
CA VAL A 351 -0.41 7.98 -12.70
C VAL A 351 0.65 7.93 -11.60
N ARG A 352 1.79 8.58 -11.87
CA ARG A 352 2.83 8.88 -10.88
C ARG A 352 2.98 10.39 -10.75
N VAL A 353 2.97 10.89 -9.53
CA VAL A 353 3.22 12.30 -9.21
C VAL A 353 4.31 12.36 -8.16
N ASN A 354 5.40 13.07 -8.43
CA ASN A 354 6.57 13.13 -7.54
C ASN A 354 7.02 14.59 -7.35
N GLY A 355 7.43 14.93 -6.12
CA GLY A 355 8.20 16.12 -5.80
C GLY A 355 9.71 15.87 -5.89
N ALA A 356 10.49 16.94 -5.75
CA ALA A 356 11.95 16.85 -5.71
C ALA A 356 12.44 16.54 -4.28
N ASN A 357 13.59 15.86 -4.19
CA ASN A 357 14.26 15.65 -2.91
C ASN A 357 14.60 16.98 -2.24
N GLY A 358 14.26 17.12 -0.96
CA GLY A 358 14.54 18.33 -0.17
C GLY A 358 13.54 19.48 -0.36
N GLU A 359 12.53 19.33 -1.23
CA GLU A 359 11.45 20.32 -1.41
C GLU A 359 10.15 19.92 -0.66
N ALA A 360 10.19 18.86 0.17
CA ALA A 360 9.02 18.28 0.81
C ALA A 360 8.68 18.87 2.20
N PHE A 361 9.34 19.93 2.67
CA PHE A 361 8.94 20.57 3.93
C PHE A 361 7.51 21.14 3.82
N PRO A 362 6.61 20.93 4.81
CA PRO A 362 6.84 20.41 6.16
C PRO A 362 6.60 18.89 6.35
N MET A 363 6.43 18.11 5.29
CA MET A 363 6.00 16.70 5.34
C MET A 363 6.96 15.74 6.06
N GLY A 364 8.22 16.16 6.32
CA GLY A 364 9.18 15.33 7.06
C GLY A 364 9.69 14.09 6.30
N ILE A 365 9.50 14.05 4.98
CA ILE A 365 9.90 12.95 4.09
C ILE A 365 10.91 13.43 3.03
N GLY A 366 11.60 12.51 2.37
CA GLY A 366 12.65 12.84 1.38
C GLY A 366 12.10 13.62 0.19
N TYR A 367 11.03 13.12 -0.43
CA TYR A 367 10.27 13.76 -1.50
C TYR A 367 8.82 13.29 -1.44
N VAL A 368 7.87 14.13 -1.85
CA VAL A 368 6.46 13.75 -1.90
C VAL A 368 6.18 12.87 -3.13
N GLN A 369 5.26 11.92 -3.01
CA GLN A 369 4.89 10.95 -4.03
C GLN A 369 3.42 10.59 -3.90
N ALA A 370 2.75 10.45 -5.05
CA ALA A 370 1.47 9.77 -5.17
C ALA A 370 1.45 8.86 -6.39
N VAL A 371 0.84 7.69 -6.23
CA VAL A 371 0.75 6.66 -7.26
C VAL A 371 -0.62 6.00 -7.23
N THR A 372 -1.31 5.96 -8.37
CA THR A 372 -2.68 5.40 -8.43
C THR A 372 -2.67 3.88 -8.55
N ASN A 373 -3.77 3.20 -8.24
CA ASN A 373 -4.00 1.87 -8.80
C ASN A 373 -4.34 1.96 -10.30
N PRO A 374 -4.29 0.85 -11.04
CA PRO A 374 -4.55 0.83 -12.47
C PRO A 374 -6.04 1.06 -12.78
N VAL A 375 -6.34 1.85 -13.81
CA VAL A 375 -7.60 1.71 -14.56
C VAL A 375 -7.34 0.75 -15.71
N TRP A 376 -8.10 -0.34 -15.77
CA TRP A 376 -7.88 -1.41 -16.74
C TRP A 376 -8.56 -1.08 -18.07
N VAL A 377 -7.91 -1.44 -19.18
CA VAL A 377 -8.46 -1.28 -20.52
C VAL A 377 -8.36 -2.60 -21.26
N ILE A 378 -9.50 -3.10 -21.74
CA ILE A 378 -9.62 -4.39 -22.42
C ILE A 378 -10.01 -4.15 -23.86
N VAL A 379 -9.05 -4.33 -24.77
CA VAL A 379 -9.24 -4.16 -26.21
C VAL A 379 -9.63 -5.49 -26.83
N ASP A 380 -10.75 -5.52 -27.56
CA ASP A 380 -11.25 -6.70 -28.28
C ASP A 380 -11.39 -7.96 -27.42
N ARG A 381 -11.67 -7.79 -26.12
CA ARG A 381 -11.75 -8.87 -25.11
C ARG A 381 -10.44 -9.66 -24.94
N ALA A 382 -9.32 -9.16 -25.44
CA ALA A 382 -8.02 -9.77 -25.22
C ALA A 382 -7.58 -9.57 -23.76
N PRO A 383 -7.04 -10.60 -23.08
CA PRO A 383 -6.56 -10.44 -21.71
C PRO A 383 -5.28 -9.58 -21.65
N VAL A 384 -5.03 -8.95 -20.50
CA VAL A 384 -3.74 -8.29 -20.24
C VAL A 384 -2.69 -9.37 -19.98
N ARG A 385 -1.77 -9.53 -20.94
CA ARG A 385 -0.71 -10.56 -20.89
C ARG A 385 0.61 -10.01 -21.39
N SER A 386 1.69 -10.46 -20.76
CA SER A 386 3.04 -10.09 -21.16
C SER A 386 4.00 -11.24 -20.89
N SER A 387 4.60 -11.80 -21.95
CA SER A 387 5.64 -12.84 -21.81
C SER A 387 6.81 -12.37 -20.95
N GLU A 388 7.24 -11.11 -21.09
CA GLU A 388 8.36 -10.55 -20.32
C GLU A 388 8.04 -10.48 -18.82
N ALA A 389 6.91 -9.87 -18.45
CA ALA A 389 6.41 -9.88 -17.08
C ALA A 389 6.19 -11.29 -16.50
N ALA A 390 5.79 -12.27 -17.33
CA ALA A 390 5.65 -13.66 -16.88
C ALA A 390 7.03 -14.30 -16.62
N ASP A 391 8.02 -14.01 -17.48
CA ASP A 391 9.41 -14.41 -17.27
C ASP A 391 10.02 -13.77 -16.01
N TYR A 392 9.66 -12.50 -15.72
CA TYR A 392 10.01 -11.85 -14.46
C TYR A 392 9.47 -12.62 -13.25
N GLY A 393 8.19 -13.01 -13.28
CA GLY A 393 7.57 -13.82 -12.22
C GLY A 393 8.23 -15.18 -12.04
N LEU A 394 8.62 -15.85 -13.13
CA LEU A 394 9.35 -17.11 -13.09
C LEU A 394 10.75 -16.93 -12.48
N ALA A 395 11.51 -15.92 -12.94
CA ALA A 395 12.84 -15.62 -12.40
C ALA A 395 12.79 -15.28 -10.90
N TRP A 396 11.74 -14.58 -10.47
CA TRP A 396 11.49 -14.28 -9.06
C TRP A 396 11.29 -15.54 -8.23
N ILE A 397 10.44 -16.47 -8.69
CA ILE A 397 10.16 -17.71 -7.97
C ILE A 397 11.40 -18.62 -7.97
N ASP A 398 12.16 -18.67 -9.06
CA ASP A 398 13.42 -19.40 -9.12
C ASP A 398 14.42 -18.86 -8.09
N LYS A 399 14.58 -17.53 -8.02
CA LYS A 399 15.43 -16.89 -7.01
C LYS A 399 14.94 -17.16 -5.58
N LEU A 400 13.63 -17.10 -5.35
CA LEU A 400 13.04 -17.38 -4.03
C LEU A 400 13.32 -18.82 -3.61
N GLN A 401 13.21 -19.77 -4.55
CA GLN A 401 13.49 -21.17 -4.30
C GLN A 401 14.98 -21.40 -4.03
N GLU A 402 15.90 -20.80 -4.80
CA GLU A 402 17.35 -20.85 -4.52
C GLU A 402 17.64 -20.42 -3.07
N MET A 403 17.07 -19.29 -2.64
CA MET A 403 17.21 -18.81 -1.26
C MET A 403 16.61 -19.79 -0.23
N ALA A 404 15.49 -20.43 -0.55
CA ALA A 404 14.85 -21.41 0.32
C ALA A 404 15.62 -22.76 0.37
N GLU A 405 16.36 -23.10 -0.69
CA GLU A 405 17.24 -24.28 -0.75
C GLU A 405 18.46 -24.11 0.15
N GLU A 406 18.97 -22.88 0.27
CA GLU A 406 20.07 -22.52 1.19
C GLU A 406 19.65 -22.54 2.67
N TRP A 407 18.34 -22.53 2.97
CA TRP A 407 17.82 -22.55 4.34
C TRP A 407 18.10 -23.92 5.01
N PRO A 408 18.85 -23.96 6.13
CA PRO A 408 19.27 -25.22 6.73
C PRO A 408 18.21 -25.87 7.63
N ASP A 409 17.23 -25.10 8.12
CA ASP A 409 16.43 -25.48 9.29
C ASP A 409 15.01 -26.00 8.93
N TRP A 410 14.86 -26.66 7.78
CA TRP A 410 13.64 -27.39 7.44
C TRP A 410 13.44 -28.57 8.41
N ARG A 411 12.27 -28.70 9.04
CA ARG A 411 12.04 -29.82 9.98
C ARG A 411 11.80 -31.15 9.29
N SER A 412 11.29 -31.14 8.06
CA SER A 412 11.04 -32.36 7.30
C SER A 412 11.00 -32.11 5.80
N GLN A 413 11.26 -33.16 5.03
CA GLN A 413 11.07 -33.11 3.58
C GLN A 413 9.63 -32.80 3.19
N ALA A 414 8.63 -33.26 3.97
CA ALA A 414 7.22 -32.99 3.68
C ALA A 414 6.86 -31.49 3.80
N GLU A 415 7.42 -30.79 4.77
CA GLU A 415 7.26 -29.33 4.89
C GLU A 415 7.90 -28.60 3.69
N LYS A 416 9.09 -29.04 3.28
CA LYS A 416 9.80 -28.50 2.11
C LYS A 416 9.03 -28.74 0.82
N ASP A 417 8.57 -29.97 0.60
CA ASP A 417 7.77 -30.36 -0.57
C ASP A 417 6.45 -29.58 -0.63
N HIS A 418 5.81 -29.31 0.52
CA HIS A 418 4.59 -28.50 0.59
C HIS A 418 4.83 -27.07 0.10
N VAL A 419 5.86 -26.40 0.62
CA VAL A 419 6.21 -25.03 0.20
C VAL A 419 6.60 -25.01 -1.29
N TYR A 420 7.41 -25.97 -1.74
CA TYR A 420 7.82 -26.02 -3.14
C TYR A 420 6.66 -26.32 -4.09
N GLY A 421 5.66 -27.10 -3.63
CA GLY A 421 4.40 -27.28 -4.35
C GLY A 421 3.64 -25.97 -4.60
N GLN A 422 3.70 -25.01 -3.66
CA GLN A 422 3.13 -23.67 -3.85
C GLN A 422 3.94 -22.86 -4.86
N PHE A 423 5.27 -22.95 -4.82
CA PHE A 423 6.14 -22.30 -5.82
C PHE A 423 5.88 -22.85 -7.23
N ASP A 424 5.76 -24.17 -7.37
CA ASP A 424 5.47 -24.81 -8.65
C ASP A 424 4.07 -24.46 -9.17
N SER A 425 3.07 -24.38 -8.28
CA SER A 425 1.73 -23.91 -8.65
C SER A 425 1.77 -22.48 -9.19
N ALA A 426 2.55 -21.59 -8.57
CA ALA A 426 2.72 -20.23 -9.05
C ALA A 426 3.49 -20.18 -10.38
N ARG A 427 4.53 -21.02 -10.58
CA ARG A 427 5.22 -21.14 -11.87
C ARG A 427 4.28 -21.58 -12.99
N ASP A 428 3.38 -22.51 -12.70
CA ASP A 428 2.41 -23.00 -13.69
C ASP A 428 1.45 -21.89 -14.13
N VAL A 429 1.03 -21.01 -13.20
CA VAL A 429 0.28 -19.80 -13.53
C VAL A 429 1.09 -18.89 -14.46
N TYR A 430 2.34 -18.55 -14.14
CA TYR A 430 3.16 -17.69 -15.02
C TYR A 430 3.47 -18.34 -16.38
N ARG A 431 3.69 -19.65 -16.44
CA ARG A 431 3.86 -20.39 -17.72
C ARG A 431 2.60 -20.31 -18.56
N GLN A 432 1.42 -20.43 -17.94
CA GLN A 432 0.14 -20.26 -18.63
C GLN A 432 -0.01 -18.83 -19.16
N LEU A 433 0.22 -17.81 -18.32
CA LEU A 433 0.15 -16.40 -18.71
C LEU A 433 1.09 -16.07 -19.87
N LYS A 434 2.30 -16.63 -19.85
CA LYS A 434 3.28 -16.52 -20.94
C LYS A 434 2.79 -17.17 -22.24
N ALA A 435 2.21 -18.36 -22.16
CA ALA A 435 1.65 -19.05 -23.32
C ALA A 435 0.48 -18.27 -23.94
N GLU A 436 -0.39 -17.69 -23.09
CA GLU A 436 -1.49 -16.82 -23.52
C GLU A 436 -0.97 -15.53 -24.19
N ALA A 437 0.17 -14.99 -23.75
CA ALA A 437 0.80 -13.82 -24.37
C ALA A 437 1.34 -14.10 -25.79
N GLY A 438 1.89 -15.30 -26.02
CA GLY A 438 2.48 -15.70 -27.30
C GLY A 438 1.49 -16.24 -28.34
N GLY A 439 0.23 -16.45 -27.95
CA GLY A 439 -0.84 -16.98 -28.81
C GLY A 439 -1.72 -15.90 -29.46
N ASN A 440 -1.48 -14.62 -29.19
CA ASN A 440 -2.25 -13.47 -29.69
C ASN A 440 -1.55 -12.75 -30.84
#